data_AF-A0A7K3AHI8-F1
#
_entry.id   AF-A0A7K3AHI8-F1
#
_cell.length_a   1.000
_cell.length_b   1.000
_cell.length_c   1.000
_cell.angle_alpha   90.00
_cell.angle_beta   90.00
_cell.angle_gamma   90.00
#
_symmetry.space_group_name_H-M   'P 1'
#
loop_
_entity.id
_entity.type
_entity.pdbx_description
1 polymer ?
#
loop_
_entity_poly.entity_id
_entity_poly.type
_entity_poly.pdbx_seq_one_letter_code
_entity_poly.pdbx_strand_id
1 'polypeptide(L)'
;MPGIKNDLLEADVRYNTTDYNFTNKPTSSCSNKYDIRSVGTHEAGHVFGLGHVGSGHQNLTMYTNSFTCTTKARTLGKGDVFALRSIY
;
A
#
# COMPACT_ATOMS: atom_id res chain seq x y z
N MET A 1 22.80 0.62 -6.75
CA MET A 1 22.93 2.09 -6.74
C MET A 1 21.54 2.65 -6.47
N PRO A 2 21.35 3.60 -5.53
CA PRO A 2 20.05 4.22 -5.36
C PRO A 2 19.74 5.06 -6.60
N GLY A 3 18.57 4.84 -7.22
CA GLY A 3 18.14 5.54 -8.43
C GLY A 3 18.00 7.04 -8.22
N ILE A 4 18.29 7.81 -9.27
CA ILE A 4 18.16 9.27 -9.30
C ILE A 4 16.65 9.63 -9.21
N LYS A 5 16.32 10.78 -8.62
CA LYS A 5 14.95 11.33 -8.65
C LYS A 5 14.42 11.30 -10.10
N ASN A 6 13.24 10.71 -10.29
CA ASN A 6 12.58 10.49 -11.60
C ASN A 6 13.16 9.38 -12.51
N ASP A 7 13.99 8.47 -11.98
CA ASP A 7 14.56 7.34 -12.73
C ASP A 7 13.82 6.01 -12.48
N LEU A 8 12.58 6.06 -11.99
CA LEU A 8 11.77 4.86 -11.83
C LEU A 8 11.37 4.34 -13.22
N LEU A 9 12.10 3.34 -13.72
CA LEU A 9 11.85 2.69 -15.00
C LEU A 9 10.96 1.44 -14.84
N GLU A 10 11.31 0.58 -13.88
CA GLU A 10 10.64 -0.70 -13.61
C GLU A 10 10.71 -1.02 -12.11
N ALA A 11 9.64 -1.63 -11.59
CA ALA A 11 9.65 -2.27 -10.27
C ALA A 11 8.62 -3.40 -10.24
N ASP A 12 8.95 -4.45 -9.48
CA ASP A 12 8.10 -5.61 -9.30
C ASP A 12 7.29 -5.53 -8.01
N VAL A 13 6.05 -6.02 -8.08
CA VAL A 13 5.18 -6.22 -6.91
C VAL A 13 4.69 -7.65 -6.91
N ARG A 14 4.87 -8.34 -5.78
CA ARG A 14 4.39 -9.71 -5.59
C ARG A 14 3.26 -9.76 -4.56
N TYR A 15 2.17 -10.41 -4.94
CA TYR A 15 1.10 -10.77 -4.01
C TYR A 15 1.28 -12.22 -3.56
N ASN A 16 1.19 -12.46 -2.25
CA ASN A 16 1.17 -13.82 -1.72
C ASN A 16 -0.23 -14.42 -1.90
N THR A 17 -0.45 -15.07 -3.05
CA THR A 17 -1.68 -15.79 -3.39
C THR A 17 -1.71 -17.23 -2.89
N THR A 18 -0.65 -17.70 -2.25
CA THR A 18 -0.57 -19.05 -1.66
C THR A 18 -1.23 -19.06 -0.28
N ASP A 19 -0.88 -18.10 0.58
CA ASP A 19 -1.32 -18.10 1.97
C ASP A 19 -2.54 -17.20 2.23
N TYR A 20 -2.84 -16.27 1.30
CA TYR A 20 -3.87 -15.26 1.50
C TYR A 20 -4.87 -15.19 0.36
N ASN A 21 -6.13 -14.98 0.74
CA ASN A 21 -7.21 -14.70 -0.20
C ASN A 21 -7.40 -13.19 -0.37
N PHE A 22 -7.78 -12.80 -1.58
CA PHE A 22 -8.02 -11.41 -1.93
C PHE A 22 -9.47 -11.17 -2.38
N THR A 23 -9.92 -9.93 -2.26
CA THR A 23 -11.18 -9.42 -2.82
C THR A 23 -10.97 -8.01 -3.36
N ASN A 24 -11.77 -7.59 -4.33
CA ASN A 24 -11.83 -6.19 -4.77
C ASN A 24 -13.13 -5.49 -4.32
N LYS A 25 -14.00 -6.21 -3.61
CA LYS A 25 -15.31 -5.76 -3.14
C LYS A 25 -15.56 -6.32 -1.74
N PRO A 26 -14.83 -5.84 -0.72
CA PRO A 26 -15.15 -6.19 0.66
C PRO A 26 -16.56 -5.66 0.99
N THR A 27 -17.44 -6.55 1.43
CA THR A 27 -18.80 -6.26 1.92
C THR A 27 -18.86 -6.38 3.43
N SER A 28 -20.02 -6.09 4.04
CA SER A 28 -20.25 -6.33 5.47
C SER A 28 -20.05 -7.79 5.89
N SER A 29 -20.21 -8.74 4.97
CA SER A 29 -19.98 -10.18 5.18
C SER A 29 -18.55 -10.64 4.86
N CYS A 30 -17.62 -9.71 4.57
CA CYS A 30 -16.23 -10.06 4.30
C CYS A 30 -15.57 -10.67 5.55
N SER A 31 -14.83 -11.75 5.36
CA SER A 31 -13.98 -12.36 6.38
C SER A 31 -12.70 -12.90 5.76
N ASN A 32 -11.56 -12.74 6.46
CA ASN A 32 -10.25 -13.31 6.10
C ASN A 32 -9.79 -13.07 4.65
N LYS A 33 -10.14 -11.92 4.07
CA LYS A 33 -9.70 -11.52 2.72
C LYS A 33 -9.07 -10.14 2.76
N TYR A 34 -7.96 -9.97 2.07
CA TYR A 34 -7.35 -8.66 1.86
C TYR A 34 -7.98 -7.96 0.66
N ASP A 35 -8.15 -6.64 0.76
CA ASP A 35 -8.59 -5.86 -0.38
C ASP A 35 -7.42 -5.67 -1.35
N ILE A 36 -7.51 -6.25 -2.56
CA ILE A 36 -6.42 -6.24 -3.55
C ILE A 36 -6.01 -4.82 -3.95
N ARG A 37 -6.97 -3.89 -3.98
CA ARG A 37 -6.70 -2.49 -4.31
C ARG A 37 -5.93 -1.81 -3.20
N SER A 38 -6.29 -2.05 -1.94
CA SER A 38 -5.58 -1.51 -0.78
C SER A 38 -4.14 -2.00 -0.71
N VAL A 39 -3.91 -3.31 -0.88
CA VAL A 39 -2.56 -3.88 -0.90
C VAL A 39 -1.79 -3.31 -2.09
N GLY A 40 -2.38 -3.28 -3.28
CA GLY A 40 -1.71 -2.71 -4.45
C GLY A 40 -1.35 -1.25 -4.33
N THR A 41 -2.16 -0.42 -3.67
CA THR A 41 -1.81 0.97 -3.40
C THR A 41 -0.67 1.10 -2.39
N HIS A 42 -0.58 0.20 -1.40
CA HIS A 42 0.56 0.13 -0.47
C HIS A 42 1.86 -0.22 -1.22
N GLU A 43 1.84 -1.31 -1.98
CA GLU A 43 3.02 -1.75 -2.71
C GLU A 43 3.44 -0.73 -3.79
N ALA A 44 2.48 -0.07 -4.44
CA ALA A 44 2.78 1.04 -5.34
C ALA A 44 3.49 2.20 -4.62
N GLY A 45 3.19 2.46 -3.34
CA GLY A 45 3.92 3.42 -2.54
C GLY A 45 5.41 3.05 -2.42
N HIS A 46 5.74 1.79 -2.19
CA HIS A 46 7.14 1.31 -2.20
C HIS A 46 7.80 1.47 -3.56
N VAL A 47 7.09 1.17 -4.64
CA VAL A 47 7.56 1.40 -6.02
C VAL A 47 7.95 2.87 -6.23
N PHE A 48 7.16 3.81 -5.70
CA PHE A 48 7.46 5.26 -5.75
C PHE A 48 8.41 5.75 -4.65
N GLY A 49 9.09 4.85 -3.92
CA GLY A 49 10.12 5.19 -2.95
C GLY A 49 9.63 5.54 -1.54
N LEU A 50 8.37 5.25 -1.21
CA LEU A 50 7.85 5.45 0.14
C LEU A 50 8.29 4.33 1.09
N GLY A 51 8.67 4.70 2.31
CA GLY A 51 8.90 3.77 3.41
C GLY A 51 7.65 3.54 4.25
N HIS A 52 7.70 2.54 5.14
CA HIS A 52 6.64 2.30 6.12
C HIS A 52 6.51 3.39 7.18
N VAL A 53 5.30 3.55 7.70
CA VAL A 53 5.02 4.29 8.93
C VAL A 53 4.65 3.35 10.07
N GLY A 54 4.96 3.78 11.29
CA GLY A 54 4.75 3.02 12.52
C GLY A 54 3.43 3.34 13.25
N SER A 55 3.41 3.00 14.54
CA SER A 55 2.24 3.19 15.42
C SER A 55 1.73 4.64 15.41
N GLY A 56 0.41 4.82 15.48
CA GLY A 56 -0.27 6.11 15.38
C GLY A 56 -0.69 6.49 13.96
N HIS A 57 -0.22 5.74 12.95
CA HIS A 57 -0.52 5.98 11.54
C HIS A 57 -1.26 4.81 10.86
N GLN A 58 -2.00 4.00 11.62
CA GLN A 58 -2.70 2.79 11.13
C GLN A 58 -3.72 3.04 10.01
N ASN A 59 -4.09 4.31 9.78
CA ASN A 59 -5.02 4.72 8.73
C ASN A 59 -4.32 5.21 7.45
N LEU A 60 -2.98 5.32 7.44
CA LEU A 60 -2.22 5.69 6.24
C LEU A 60 -2.01 4.50 5.32
N THR A 61 -1.81 4.78 4.03
CA THR A 61 -1.53 3.75 3.02
C THR A 61 -0.25 2.99 3.39
N MET A 62 0.81 3.70 3.77
CA MET A 62 2.12 3.10 4.04
C MET A 62 2.28 2.53 5.45
N TYR A 63 1.20 2.30 6.20
CA TYR A 63 1.32 1.62 7.49
C TYR A 63 1.77 0.17 7.29
N THR A 64 2.75 -0.26 8.10
CA THR A 64 3.48 -1.53 7.90
C THR A 64 2.61 -2.79 7.85
N ASN A 65 1.42 -2.78 8.50
CA ASN A 65 0.52 -3.94 8.48
C ASN A 65 -0.73 -3.68 7.63
N SER A 66 -1.05 -4.67 6.79
CA SER A 66 -2.34 -4.75 6.11
C SER A 66 -3.42 -5.35 7.00
N PHE A 67 -4.67 -4.96 6.77
CA PHE A 67 -5.82 -5.45 7.52
C PHE A 67 -6.82 -6.09 6.55
N THR A 68 -7.47 -7.16 6.99
CA THR A 68 -8.50 -7.83 6.18
C THR A 68 -9.77 -7.00 6.10
N CYS A 69 -10.50 -7.11 4.99
CA CYS A 69 -11.84 -6.55 4.82
C CYS A 69 -11.95 -5.04 5.02
N THR A 70 -10.87 -4.30 4.79
CA THR A 70 -10.87 -2.84 4.80
C THR A 70 -10.40 -2.27 3.47
N THR A 71 -10.86 -1.06 3.15
CA THR A 71 -10.49 -0.32 1.95
C THR A 71 -9.63 0.91 2.26
N LYS A 72 -9.16 1.06 3.50
CA LYS A 72 -8.52 2.31 3.97
C LYS A 72 -7.31 2.73 3.15
N ALA A 73 -6.51 1.78 2.69
CA ALA A 73 -5.30 2.07 1.93
C ALA A 73 -5.56 2.27 0.43
N ARG A 74 -6.82 2.21 -0.06
CA ARG A 74 -7.14 2.58 -1.45
C ARG A 74 -6.89 4.05 -1.78
N THR A 75 -6.83 4.89 -0.76
CA THR A 75 -6.60 6.33 -0.86
C THR A 75 -5.38 6.72 -0.08
N LEU A 76 -4.66 7.73 -0.55
CA LEU A 76 -3.49 8.27 0.13
C LEU A 76 -3.91 9.12 1.32
N GLY A 77 -3.28 8.89 2.47
CA GLY A 77 -3.37 9.78 3.61
C GLY A 77 -2.42 10.96 3.49
N LYS A 78 -2.56 11.94 4.40
CA LYS A 78 -1.77 13.20 4.36
C LYS A 78 -0.26 12.96 4.39
N GLY A 79 0.20 12.00 5.20
CA GLY A 79 1.62 11.63 5.28
C GLY A 79 2.14 11.02 3.99
N ASP A 80 1.35 10.13 3.37
CA ASP A 80 1.71 9.49 2.09
C ASP A 80 1.87 10.56 0.98
N VAL A 81 0.95 11.53 0.91
CA VAL A 81 1.02 12.65 -0.06
C VAL A 81 2.22 13.56 0.18
N PHE A 82 2.52 13.89 1.44
CA PHE A 82 3.67 14.73 1.77
C PHE A 82 5.00 14.06 1.41
N ALA A 83 5.11 12.75 1.64
CA ALA A 83 6.29 12.00 1.26
C ALA A 83 6.47 11.97 -0.26
N LEU A 84 5.41 11.67 -1.04
CA LEU A 84 5.48 11.72 -2.51
C LEU A 84 5.91 13.09 -3.04
N ARG A 85 5.38 14.19 -2.49
CA ARG A 85 5.78 15.56 -2.85
C ARG A 85 7.21 15.92 -2.46
N SER A 86 7.80 15.22 -1.50
CA SER A 86 9.21 15.40 -1.16
C SER A 86 10.13 14.71 -2.17
N ILE A 87 9.64 13.65 -2.83
CA ILE A 87 10.37 12.87 -3.83
C ILE A 87 10.19 13.48 -5.23
N TYR A 88 8.98 13.88 -5.60
CA TYR A 88 8.62 14.39 -6.93
C TYR A 88 8.26 15.87 -6.89
#